data_AF-A0A4Q9MFK8-F1
#
_entry.id   AF-A0A4Q9MFK8-F1
#
_cell.length_a   1.000
_cell.length_b   1.000
_cell.length_c   1.000
_cell.angle_alpha   90.00
_cell.angle_beta   90.00
_cell.angle_gamma   90.00
#
_symmetry.space_group_name_H-M   'P 1'
#
loop_
_entity.id
_entity.type
_entity.pdbx_description
1 polymer ?
#
loop_
_entity_poly.entity_id
_entity_poly.type
_entity_poly.pdbx_seq_one_letter_code
_entity_poly.pdbx_strand_id
1 'polypeptide(L)'
;MVVFTFRGRMSRSTIPAILVALALASGPSIVVAGSCPPGSFSLEGLTPCTLCAPGFFQPNAGQTSCIAAQAGWSAAGSGPGGSGATHQTVCKEGTYTAKAGSAACATCPPGSYCNGEGSTSPTPCPPGYFSDTPGAGQMCTPCPKGTFQADRGATSCCLCCSGFYNDQTAQPHCAQCPVSGASSLAGATASTQCSSKPNGGLSSCTESSAGTCPNTGGSPTHAPAARRRNVRRDVCPRGTRSCPLYGAASGGRGFLRGYECVDVQNALESCGGCALNESPFGEPSADGGRDCSAIPFADDVGCRKGRCVVEKCRDGYVPTADRGSCVAQAEGQTAMWRVQH
;
A
#
# COMPACT_ATOMS: atom_id res chain seq x y z
N MET A 1 -58.05 -21.91 -33.57
CA MET A 1 -59.51 -22.02 -33.79
C MET A 1 -59.78 -23.50 -34.04
N VAL A 2 -60.55 -24.25 -33.25
CA VAL A 2 -61.83 -23.97 -32.60
C VAL A 2 -61.92 -24.82 -31.32
N VAL A 3 -62.48 -24.24 -30.24
CA VAL A 3 -62.79 -24.91 -28.97
C VAL A 3 -64.02 -25.78 -29.16
N PHE A 4 -63.98 -27.05 -28.72
CA PHE A 4 -65.17 -27.88 -28.55
C PHE A 4 -65.31 -28.42 -27.12
N THR A 5 -66.57 -28.36 -26.70
CA THR A 5 -67.24 -28.60 -25.42
C THR A 5 -67.20 -30.04 -24.94
N PHE A 6 -67.57 -30.31 -23.67
CA PHE A 6 -68.81 -31.07 -23.35
C PHE A 6 -69.17 -30.96 -21.85
N ARG A 7 -70.45 -30.62 -21.60
CA ARG A 7 -71.14 -30.66 -20.29
C ARG A 7 -72.01 -31.93 -20.23
N GLY A 8 -72.07 -32.59 -19.07
CA GLY A 8 -73.02 -33.66 -18.75
C GLY A 8 -73.17 -33.82 -17.23
N ARG A 9 -74.38 -34.11 -16.75
CA ARG A 9 -74.93 -33.77 -15.42
C ARG A 9 -75.11 -35.01 -14.51
N MET A 10 -74.70 -34.88 -13.24
CA MET A 10 -75.08 -35.53 -11.96
C MET A 10 -75.69 -36.96 -11.88
N SER A 11 -75.10 -37.80 -11.02
CA SER A 11 -75.81 -38.79 -10.17
C SER A 11 -75.08 -39.01 -8.83
N ARG A 12 -75.86 -39.28 -7.77
CA ARG A 12 -75.47 -39.41 -6.35
C ARG A 12 -74.72 -40.71 -6.06
N SER A 13 -73.65 -40.68 -5.24
CA SER A 13 -73.35 -41.74 -4.26
C SER A 13 -72.34 -41.26 -3.21
N THR A 14 -72.64 -41.59 -1.96
CA THR A 14 -71.98 -41.28 -0.68
C THR A 14 -70.60 -41.91 -0.48
N ILE A 15 -69.69 -41.24 0.25
CA ILE A 15 -68.92 -41.71 1.43
C ILE A 15 -68.00 -40.56 1.94
N PRO A 16 -67.82 -40.35 3.26
CA PRO A 16 -67.29 -39.12 3.85
C PRO A 16 -65.79 -39.23 4.19
N ALA A 17 -65.03 -38.14 4.08
CA ALA A 17 -63.71 -38.06 4.74
C ALA A 17 -63.24 -36.60 4.91
N ILE A 18 -63.37 -36.12 6.14
CA ILE A 18 -62.35 -35.41 6.90
C ILE A 18 -61.70 -34.21 6.19
N LEU A 19 -62.17 -33.02 6.56
CA LEU A 19 -61.38 -31.78 6.59
C LEU A 19 -60.13 -32.02 7.45
N VAL A 20 -59.03 -32.45 6.84
CA VAL A 20 -57.70 -32.30 7.45
C VAL A 20 -57.24 -30.89 7.10
N ALA A 21 -57.51 -29.95 7.99
CA ALA A 21 -56.71 -28.74 8.06
C ALA A 21 -55.27 -29.17 8.39
N LEU A 22 -54.41 -29.27 7.38
CA LEU A 22 -52.97 -29.24 7.59
C LEU A 22 -52.63 -27.82 8.06
N ALA A 23 -52.78 -27.60 9.37
CA ALA A 23 -52.05 -26.56 10.06
C ALA A 23 -50.57 -26.90 9.88
N LEU A 24 -49.89 -26.19 8.98
CA LEU A 24 -48.44 -26.08 9.01
C LEU A 24 -48.10 -25.54 10.41
N ALA A 25 -47.71 -26.43 11.31
CA ALA A 25 -47.16 -26.05 12.59
C ALA A 25 -45.85 -25.31 12.36
N SER A 26 -45.94 -24.01 12.10
CA SER A 26 -44.93 -23.06 12.54
C SER A 26 -45.03 -23.00 14.07
N GLY A 27 -44.60 -24.07 14.75
CA GLY A 27 -44.46 -24.04 16.19
C GLY A 27 -43.42 -22.98 16.53
N PRO A 28 -43.66 -22.11 17.53
CA PRO A 28 -42.61 -21.25 18.04
C PRO A 28 -41.49 -22.18 18.53
N SER A 29 -40.24 -21.88 18.16
CA SER A 29 -39.08 -22.54 18.75
C SER A 29 -39.25 -22.51 20.27
N ILE A 30 -39.52 -23.67 20.88
CA ILE A 30 -39.65 -23.78 22.34
C ILE A 30 -38.24 -23.54 22.87
N VAL A 31 -37.94 -22.28 23.21
CA VAL A 31 -36.75 -21.95 23.99
C VAL A 31 -37.02 -22.54 25.36
N VAL A 32 -36.41 -23.70 25.64
CA VAL A 32 -36.48 -24.30 26.97
C VAL A 32 -35.88 -23.29 27.95
N ALA A 33 -36.69 -22.83 28.91
CA ALA A 33 -36.23 -21.92 29.95
C ALA A 33 -35.03 -22.58 30.68
N GLY A 34 -33.86 -21.95 30.62
CA GLY A 34 -32.60 -22.50 31.12
C GLY A 34 -31.62 -23.00 30.05
N SER A 35 -31.99 -22.98 28.76
CA SER A 35 -31.06 -23.27 27.65
C SER A 35 -30.11 -22.11 27.36
N CYS A 36 -28.90 -22.43 26.89
CA CYS A 36 -27.92 -21.42 26.55
C CYS A 36 -28.35 -20.59 25.34
N PRO A 37 -28.32 -19.24 25.43
CA PRO A 37 -28.69 -18.40 24.31
C PRO A 37 -27.70 -18.52 23.14
N PRO A 38 -28.08 -18.10 21.92
CA PRO A 38 -27.16 -17.98 20.80
C PRO A 38 -25.89 -17.23 21.19
N GLY A 39 -24.76 -17.63 20.61
CA GLY A 39 -23.43 -17.14 20.96
C GLY A 39 -22.85 -17.78 22.22
N SER A 40 -23.52 -18.76 22.82
CA SER A 40 -23.00 -19.49 23.98
C SER A 40 -23.30 -20.98 23.90
N PHE A 41 -22.58 -21.77 24.70
CA PHE A 41 -22.72 -23.20 24.79
C PHE A 41 -22.48 -23.71 26.21
N SER A 42 -22.91 -24.94 26.49
CA SER A 42 -22.52 -25.71 27.67
C SER A 42 -22.60 -27.20 27.36
N LEU A 43 -21.94 -28.08 28.13
CA LEU A 43 -21.93 -29.52 27.83
C LEU A 43 -23.33 -30.15 27.74
N GLU A 44 -24.30 -29.61 28.48
CA GLU A 44 -25.69 -30.06 28.50
C GLU A 44 -26.65 -29.13 27.72
N GLY A 45 -26.14 -28.04 27.13
CA GLY A 45 -26.95 -27.01 26.47
C GLY A 45 -27.78 -26.14 27.43
N LEU A 46 -27.62 -26.33 28.75
CA LEU A 46 -28.30 -25.60 29.82
C LEU A 46 -27.34 -24.71 30.63
N THR A 47 -27.86 -23.81 31.46
CA THR A 47 -27.04 -22.94 32.31
C THR A 47 -26.19 -23.74 33.31
N PRO A 48 -24.97 -23.28 33.67
CA PRO A 48 -24.31 -22.03 33.26
C PRO A 48 -23.71 -22.09 31.84
N CYS A 49 -23.80 -20.98 31.11
CA CYS A 49 -23.38 -20.89 29.72
C CYS A 49 -22.01 -20.24 29.56
N THR A 50 -21.24 -20.76 28.63
CA THR A 50 -19.93 -20.23 28.24
C THR A 50 -20.07 -19.56 26.87
N LEU A 51 -19.61 -18.32 26.73
CA LEU A 51 -19.62 -17.62 25.44
C LEU A 51 -18.69 -18.33 24.44
N CYS A 52 -19.07 -18.33 23.16
CA CYS A 52 -18.16 -18.74 22.10
C CYS A 52 -16.93 -17.85 22.09
N ALA A 53 -15.74 -18.46 22.03
CA ALA A 53 -14.50 -17.73 21.89
C ALA A 53 -14.47 -16.94 20.57
N PRO A 54 -13.68 -15.86 20.46
CA PRO A 54 -13.50 -15.14 19.21
C PRO A 54 -13.05 -16.08 18.08
N GLY A 55 -13.65 -15.93 16.91
CA GLY A 55 -13.49 -16.83 15.77
C GLY A 55 -14.45 -18.02 15.74
N PHE A 56 -15.26 -18.19 16.78
CA PHE A 56 -16.32 -19.18 16.85
C PHE A 56 -17.67 -18.51 17.03
N PHE A 57 -18.71 -19.12 16.47
CA PHE A 57 -20.07 -18.61 16.55
C PHE A 57 -21.08 -19.73 16.83
N GLN A 58 -22.25 -19.36 17.32
CA GLN A 58 -23.35 -20.29 17.52
C GLN A 58 -24.71 -19.60 17.27
N PRO A 59 -25.40 -19.86 16.14
CA PRO A 59 -26.67 -19.20 15.82
C PRO A 59 -27.85 -19.70 16.65
N ASN A 60 -27.80 -20.92 17.17
CA ASN A 60 -28.95 -21.56 17.80
C ASN A 60 -28.81 -21.61 19.33
N ALA A 61 -29.95 -21.56 20.04
CA ALA A 61 -29.99 -21.77 21.47
C ALA A 61 -29.82 -23.26 21.84
N GLY A 62 -29.44 -23.54 23.09
CA GLY A 62 -29.35 -24.88 23.66
C GLY A 62 -28.21 -25.74 23.13
N GLN A 63 -27.18 -25.11 22.55
CA GLN A 63 -26.12 -25.82 21.86
C GLN A 63 -24.99 -26.25 22.78
N THR A 64 -24.36 -27.36 22.45
CA THR A 64 -23.31 -27.97 23.26
C THR A 64 -21.90 -27.63 22.81
N SER A 65 -21.75 -26.90 21.71
CA SER A 65 -20.47 -26.45 21.18
C SER A 65 -20.65 -25.21 20.28
N CYS A 66 -19.53 -24.54 19.99
CA CYS A 66 -19.48 -23.45 19.02
C CYS A 66 -18.85 -23.91 17.71
N ILE A 67 -19.27 -23.28 16.61
CA ILE A 67 -18.84 -23.58 15.25
C ILE A 67 -17.72 -22.61 14.89
N ALA A 68 -16.60 -23.11 14.33
CA ALA A 68 -15.55 -22.24 13.84
C ALA A 68 -16.01 -21.47 12.59
N ALA A 69 -15.70 -20.18 12.51
CA ALA A 69 -15.88 -19.44 11.25
C ALA A 69 -15.05 -20.11 10.15
N GLN A 70 -15.58 -20.27 8.93
CA GLN A 70 -14.78 -20.86 7.84
C GLN A 70 -13.71 -19.88 7.31
N ALA A 71 -12.76 -20.38 6.52
CA ALA A 71 -11.79 -19.52 5.83
C ALA A 71 -12.51 -18.51 4.91
N GLY A 72 -11.98 -17.29 4.83
CA GLY A 72 -12.65 -16.15 4.19
C GLY A 72 -13.74 -15.49 5.05
N TRP A 73 -13.98 -15.97 6.27
CA TRP A 73 -15.00 -15.45 7.18
C TRP A 73 -14.42 -15.25 8.58
N SER A 74 -15.00 -14.31 9.32
CA SER A 74 -14.63 -14.01 10.70
C SER A 74 -15.82 -14.04 11.64
N ALA A 75 -15.62 -14.43 12.88
CA ALA A 75 -16.67 -14.39 13.90
C ALA A 75 -16.20 -13.57 15.10
N ALA A 76 -16.71 -12.34 15.19
CA ALA A 76 -16.54 -11.47 16.36
C ALA A 76 -17.91 -11.23 17.00
N GLY A 77 -18.06 -11.62 18.25
CA GLY A 77 -19.25 -11.33 19.05
C GLY A 77 -19.18 -9.99 19.74
N SER A 78 -20.31 -9.56 20.32
CA SER A 78 -20.44 -8.31 21.08
C SER A 78 -20.00 -8.43 22.55
N GLY A 79 -19.63 -9.63 22.99
CA GLY A 79 -19.14 -9.88 24.34
C GLY A 79 -17.69 -9.44 24.58
N PRO A 80 -17.20 -9.54 25.82
CA PRO A 80 -15.83 -9.17 26.17
C PRO A 80 -14.79 -9.87 25.29
N GLY A 81 -13.85 -9.09 24.77
CA GLY A 81 -12.78 -9.60 23.89
C GLY A 81 -13.27 -10.13 22.53
N GLY A 82 -14.47 -9.77 22.07
CA GLY A 82 -15.04 -10.26 20.81
C GLY A 82 -15.70 -11.64 20.92
N SER A 83 -16.03 -12.07 22.14
CA SER A 83 -16.68 -13.36 22.41
C SER A 83 -18.18 -13.30 22.14
N GLY A 84 -18.81 -14.46 21.95
CA GLY A 84 -20.26 -14.59 21.88
C GLY A 84 -20.87 -14.31 20.51
N ALA A 85 -20.17 -14.63 19.42
CA ALA A 85 -20.70 -14.41 18.08
C ALA A 85 -21.90 -15.34 17.80
N THR A 86 -22.96 -14.80 17.21
CA THR A 86 -24.13 -15.58 16.78
C THR A 86 -24.09 -15.94 15.29
N HIS A 87 -23.21 -15.29 14.54
CA HIS A 87 -23.04 -15.47 13.11
C HIS A 87 -21.58 -15.19 12.72
N GLN A 88 -21.21 -15.58 11.52
CA GLN A 88 -19.89 -15.31 10.92
C GLN A 88 -20.02 -14.32 9.77
N THR A 89 -19.12 -13.36 9.69
CA THR A 89 -19.16 -12.28 8.69
C THR A 89 -18.10 -12.53 7.62
N VAL A 90 -18.51 -12.46 6.35
CA VAL A 90 -17.59 -12.60 5.22
C VAL A 90 -16.53 -11.50 5.26
N CYS A 91 -15.28 -11.84 4.96
CA CYS A 91 -14.23 -10.84 4.81
C CYS A 91 -14.55 -9.96 3.61
N LYS A 92 -14.59 -8.65 3.83
CA LYS A 92 -14.83 -7.69 2.75
C LYS A 92 -13.61 -7.58 1.85
N GLU A 93 -13.83 -7.03 0.67
CA GLU A 93 -12.78 -6.65 -0.27
C GLU A 93 -11.62 -5.92 0.44
N GLY A 94 -10.38 -6.25 0.08
CA GLY A 94 -9.18 -5.72 0.75
C GLY A 94 -8.83 -6.39 2.07
N THR A 95 -9.62 -7.38 2.50
CA THR A 95 -9.33 -8.22 3.68
C THR A 95 -9.43 -9.71 3.34
N TYR A 96 -8.77 -10.55 4.13
CA TYR A 96 -8.75 -11.99 3.94
C TYR A 96 -8.63 -12.75 5.25
N THR A 97 -8.93 -14.04 5.23
CA THR A 97 -8.42 -14.96 6.25
C THR A 97 -8.22 -16.38 5.69
N ALA A 98 -7.01 -16.90 5.91
CA ALA A 98 -6.62 -18.23 5.42
C ALA A 98 -7.11 -19.38 6.29
N LYS A 99 -7.43 -19.13 7.57
CA LYS A 99 -7.73 -20.18 8.54
C LYS A 99 -9.14 -20.06 9.08
N ALA A 100 -9.79 -21.21 9.24
CA ALA A 100 -11.00 -21.31 10.02
C ALA A 100 -10.74 -20.90 11.48
N GLY A 101 -11.78 -20.43 12.17
CA GLY A 101 -11.66 -19.96 13.56
C GLY A 101 -11.10 -18.54 13.69
N SER A 102 -11.22 -17.71 12.65
CA SER A 102 -10.68 -16.35 12.68
C SER A 102 -11.63 -15.37 13.35
N ALA A 103 -11.15 -14.65 14.36
CA ALA A 103 -11.94 -13.61 15.04
C ALA A 103 -12.13 -12.35 14.18
N ALA A 104 -11.17 -12.06 13.30
CA ALA A 104 -11.18 -10.90 12.43
C ALA A 104 -10.52 -11.24 11.09
N CYS A 105 -10.87 -10.47 10.06
CA CYS A 105 -10.20 -10.53 8.76
C CYS A 105 -8.92 -9.70 8.80
N ALA A 106 -7.83 -10.24 8.25
CA ALA A 106 -6.57 -9.52 8.11
C ALA A 106 -6.63 -8.60 6.89
N THR A 107 -6.05 -7.41 6.99
CA THR A 107 -5.87 -6.52 5.84
C THR A 107 -4.88 -7.13 4.86
N CYS A 108 -5.14 -6.94 3.56
CA CYS A 108 -4.24 -7.46 2.54
C CYS A 108 -2.93 -6.68 2.55
N PRO A 109 -1.77 -7.37 2.58
CA PRO A 109 -0.49 -6.70 2.70
C PRO A 109 -0.16 -5.91 1.41
N PRO A 110 0.67 -4.86 1.51
CA PRO A 110 1.26 -4.22 0.33
C PRO A 110 1.88 -5.24 -0.62
N GLY A 111 1.84 -4.93 -1.91
CA GLY A 111 2.28 -5.81 -2.98
C GLY A 111 1.29 -6.92 -3.31
N SER A 112 0.16 -7.01 -2.61
CA SER A 112 -0.89 -7.99 -2.89
C SER A 112 -2.26 -7.34 -2.89
N TYR A 113 -3.21 -7.98 -3.55
CA TYR A 113 -4.60 -7.58 -3.54
C TYR A 113 -5.51 -8.74 -3.12
N CYS A 114 -6.67 -8.40 -2.56
CA CYS A 114 -7.71 -9.35 -2.22
C CYS A 114 -9.00 -8.94 -2.88
N ASN A 115 -9.19 -9.49 -4.08
CA ASN A 115 -10.36 -9.24 -4.88
C ASN A 115 -11.58 -9.98 -4.34
N GLY A 116 -12.69 -9.26 -4.24
CA GLY A 116 -13.97 -9.81 -3.84
C GLY A 116 -14.09 -10.10 -2.34
N GLU A 117 -15.30 -10.49 -1.96
CA GLU A 117 -15.59 -10.92 -0.60
C GLU A 117 -15.15 -12.37 -0.38
N GLY A 118 -14.76 -12.70 0.84
CA GLY A 118 -14.45 -14.07 1.23
C GLY A 118 -13.04 -14.52 0.84
N SER A 119 -12.12 -13.58 0.57
CA SER A 119 -10.76 -13.93 0.20
C SER A 119 -10.08 -14.77 1.27
N THR A 120 -9.49 -15.89 0.86
CA THR A 120 -8.76 -16.81 1.74
C THR A 120 -7.25 -16.58 1.69
N SER A 121 -6.75 -15.85 0.70
CA SER A 121 -5.32 -15.57 0.54
C SER A 121 -5.09 -14.29 -0.26
N PRO A 122 -4.08 -13.48 0.08
CA PRO A 122 -3.67 -12.36 -0.74
C PRO A 122 -3.09 -12.86 -2.07
N THR A 123 -3.52 -12.23 -3.17
CA THR A 123 -2.96 -12.50 -4.49
C THR A 123 -1.84 -11.49 -4.76
N PRO A 124 -0.59 -11.91 -4.97
CA PRO A 124 0.50 -10.99 -5.24
C PRO A 124 0.27 -10.24 -6.56
N CYS A 125 0.68 -8.98 -6.62
CA CYS A 125 0.61 -8.19 -7.85
C CYS A 125 1.38 -8.91 -8.97
N PRO A 126 0.79 -9.05 -10.18
CA PRO A 126 1.50 -9.61 -11.31
C PRO A 126 2.62 -8.65 -11.80
N PRO A 127 3.62 -9.15 -12.55
CA PRO A 127 4.63 -8.30 -13.15
C PRO A 127 4.02 -7.16 -13.96
N GLY A 128 4.63 -5.99 -13.86
CA GLY A 128 4.13 -4.73 -14.41
C GLY A 128 3.13 -4.02 -13.51
N TYR A 129 2.78 -4.55 -12.33
CA TYR A 129 1.84 -3.93 -11.41
C TYR A 129 2.40 -3.85 -9.99
N PHE A 130 1.91 -2.90 -9.20
CA PHE A 130 2.33 -2.69 -7.82
C PHE A 130 1.16 -2.31 -6.91
N SER A 131 1.34 -2.49 -5.61
CA SER A 131 0.43 -2.00 -4.56
C SER A 131 1.26 -1.51 -3.38
N ASP A 132 1.25 -0.20 -3.14
CA ASP A 132 2.01 0.47 -2.09
C ASP A 132 1.28 0.50 -0.74
N THR A 133 -0.04 0.39 -0.77
CA THR A 133 -0.92 0.56 0.38
C THR A 133 -1.53 -0.77 0.82
N PRO A 134 -1.59 -1.05 2.13
CA PRO A 134 -2.36 -2.19 2.65
C PRO A 134 -3.85 -2.05 2.33
N GLY A 135 -4.54 -3.18 2.21
CA GLY A 135 -5.98 -3.21 1.98
C GLY A 135 -6.40 -3.05 0.53
N ALA A 136 -5.49 -3.28 -0.43
CA ALA A 136 -5.84 -3.27 -1.85
C ALA A 136 -6.92 -4.31 -2.15
N GLY A 137 -8.12 -3.81 -2.45
CA GLY A 137 -9.29 -4.63 -2.73
C GLY A 137 -9.51 -4.94 -4.21
N GLN A 138 -9.06 -4.06 -5.09
CA GLN A 138 -9.08 -4.26 -6.53
C GLN A 138 -7.71 -4.71 -7.04
N MET A 139 -7.66 -5.07 -8.32
CA MET A 139 -6.39 -5.44 -8.96
C MET A 139 -5.34 -4.33 -8.78
N CYS A 140 -4.07 -4.72 -8.67
CA CYS A 140 -2.95 -3.82 -8.44
C CYS A 140 -2.85 -2.68 -9.47
N THR A 141 -2.10 -1.64 -9.13
CA THR A 141 -1.90 -0.45 -9.97
C THR A 141 -0.86 -0.74 -11.05
N PRO A 142 -1.13 -0.46 -12.34
CA PRO A 142 -0.16 -0.68 -13.40
C PRO A 142 1.03 0.28 -13.26
N CYS A 143 2.23 -0.22 -13.51
CA CYS A 143 3.43 0.61 -13.60
C CYS A 143 3.28 1.65 -14.72
N PRO A 144 3.51 2.93 -14.44
CA PRO A 144 3.43 3.98 -15.45
C PRO A 144 4.54 3.85 -16.50
N LYS A 145 4.39 4.55 -17.62
CA LYS A 145 5.44 4.67 -18.64
C LYS A 145 6.75 5.15 -18.01
N GLY A 146 7.88 4.70 -18.55
CA GLY A 146 9.21 4.96 -18.01
C GLY A 146 9.55 4.14 -16.77
N THR A 147 8.65 3.27 -16.30
CA THR A 147 8.89 2.37 -15.18
C THR A 147 8.56 0.92 -15.56
N PHE A 148 9.07 -0.03 -14.80
CA PHE A 148 8.82 -1.45 -14.99
C PHE A 148 8.86 -2.19 -13.64
N GLN A 149 8.34 -3.42 -13.62
CA GLN A 149 8.41 -4.29 -12.46
C GLN A 149 8.34 -5.75 -12.92
N ALA A 150 9.44 -6.48 -12.83
CA ALA A 150 9.55 -7.85 -13.31
C ALA A 150 9.03 -8.87 -12.29
N ASP A 151 9.09 -8.52 -11.00
CA ASP A 151 8.74 -9.41 -9.91
C ASP A 151 7.26 -9.33 -9.52
N ARG A 152 6.78 -10.45 -8.96
CA ARG A 152 5.46 -10.50 -8.32
C ARG A 152 5.54 -9.88 -6.94
N GLY A 153 4.42 -9.31 -6.47
CA GLY A 153 4.34 -8.87 -5.09
C GLY A 153 4.93 -7.47 -4.86
N ALA A 154 5.11 -6.68 -5.92
CA ALA A 154 5.83 -5.43 -5.82
C ALA A 154 5.04 -4.32 -5.14
N THR A 155 5.73 -3.55 -4.31
CA THR A 155 5.17 -2.36 -3.64
C THR A 155 5.47 -1.06 -4.39
N SER A 156 6.31 -1.11 -5.43
CA SER A 156 6.70 0.03 -6.24
C SER A 156 7.22 -0.42 -7.62
N CYS A 157 7.24 0.49 -8.58
CA CYS A 157 7.84 0.27 -9.89
C CYS A 157 9.26 0.83 -9.95
N CYS A 158 10.13 0.16 -10.69
CA CYS A 158 11.50 0.58 -10.95
C CYS A 158 11.57 1.50 -12.17
N LEU A 159 12.38 2.54 -12.09
CA LEU A 159 12.65 3.39 -13.25
C LEU A 159 13.40 2.61 -14.33
N CYS A 160 13.08 2.86 -15.60
CA CYS A 160 13.96 2.42 -16.69
C CYS A 160 15.35 3.02 -16.53
N CYS A 161 16.36 2.20 -16.73
CA CYS A 161 17.76 2.57 -16.64
C CYS A 161 18.17 3.38 -17.87
N SER A 162 19.29 4.09 -17.78
CA SER A 162 19.85 4.81 -18.92
C SER A 162 20.14 3.85 -20.09
N GLY A 163 19.72 4.24 -21.29
CA GLY A 163 19.79 3.39 -22.49
C GLY A 163 18.55 2.51 -22.68
N PHE A 164 17.59 2.56 -21.76
CA PHE A 164 16.31 1.87 -21.84
C PHE A 164 15.15 2.85 -21.73
N TYR A 165 13.99 2.47 -22.26
CA TYR A 165 12.75 3.23 -22.16
C TYR A 165 11.56 2.30 -22.01
N ASN A 166 10.43 2.84 -21.56
CA ASN A 166 9.15 2.14 -21.62
C ASN A 166 8.05 3.12 -22.00
N ASP A 167 7.40 2.89 -23.14
CA ASP A 167 6.33 3.71 -23.69
C ASP A 167 4.92 3.17 -23.42
N GLN A 168 4.81 2.06 -22.69
CA GLN A 168 3.56 1.43 -22.29
C GLN A 168 3.43 1.35 -20.76
N THR A 169 2.19 1.31 -20.28
CA THR A 169 1.92 0.97 -18.88
C THR A 169 1.97 -0.54 -18.68
N ALA A 170 2.05 -0.98 -17.43
CA ALA A 170 1.96 -2.39 -17.06
C ALA A 170 3.06 -3.30 -17.65
N GLN A 171 4.27 -2.77 -17.84
CA GLN A 171 5.37 -3.56 -18.42
C GLN A 171 6.27 -4.18 -17.37
N PRO A 172 6.72 -5.43 -17.59
CA PRO A 172 7.67 -6.10 -16.71
C PRO A 172 9.14 -5.81 -17.06
N HIS A 173 9.42 -5.09 -18.13
CA HIS A 173 10.78 -4.75 -18.55
C HIS A 173 10.78 -3.44 -19.34
N CYS A 174 11.95 -2.82 -19.44
CA CYS A 174 12.16 -1.69 -20.34
C CYS A 174 12.74 -2.15 -21.67
N ALA A 175 12.31 -1.51 -22.76
CA ALA A 175 12.87 -1.71 -24.09
C ALA A 175 14.25 -1.03 -24.18
N GLN A 176 15.19 -1.71 -24.82
CA GLN A 176 16.49 -1.11 -25.14
C GLN A 176 16.33 -0.06 -26.24
N CYS A 177 17.08 1.04 -26.15
CA CYS A 177 17.11 2.03 -27.21
C CYS A 177 17.54 1.40 -28.56
N PRO A 178 16.89 1.79 -29.68
CA PRO A 178 16.98 1.08 -30.96
C PRO A 178 18.31 1.21 -31.71
N VAL A 179 19.22 2.10 -31.28
CA VAL A 179 20.56 2.21 -31.88
C VAL A 179 21.62 1.69 -30.90
N SER A 180 22.60 0.96 -31.42
CA SER A 180 23.73 0.48 -30.62
C SER A 180 24.49 1.67 -30.03
N GLY A 181 24.63 1.69 -28.71
CA GLY A 181 25.21 2.82 -27.99
C GLY A 181 24.30 4.05 -27.90
N ALA A 182 22.97 3.95 -28.09
CA ALA A 182 22.09 5.00 -27.62
C ALA A 182 22.00 5.00 -26.10
N SER A 183 22.01 6.22 -25.55
CA SER A 183 21.66 6.46 -24.15
C SER A 183 20.35 7.24 -24.08
N SER A 184 19.52 6.87 -23.12
CA SER A 184 18.39 7.67 -22.63
C SER A 184 18.68 8.11 -21.19
N LEU A 185 17.96 9.12 -20.69
CA LEU A 185 17.92 9.38 -19.26
C LEU A 185 17.15 8.25 -18.54
N ALA A 186 17.40 8.07 -17.25
CA ALA A 186 16.58 7.20 -16.43
C ALA A 186 15.10 7.62 -16.49
N GLY A 187 14.19 6.65 -16.50
CA GLY A 187 12.74 6.92 -16.59
C GLY A 187 12.24 7.28 -17.99
N ALA A 188 13.00 7.02 -19.05
CA ALA A 188 12.59 7.40 -20.40
C ALA A 188 11.27 6.73 -20.82
N THR A 189 10.35 7.53 -21.34
CA THR A 189 8.97 7.12 -21.65
C THR A 189 8.74 6.86 -23.15
N ALA A 190 9.76 7.01 -23.99
CA ALA A 190 9.65 6.86 -25.44
C ALA A 190 11.01 6.67 -26.10
N SER A 191 11.04 5.98 -27.24
CA SER A 191 12.25 5.80 -28.07
C SER A 191 12.82 7.13 -28.60
N THR A 192 11.99 8.16 -28.74
CA THR A 192 12.43 9.51 -29.16
C THR A 192 13.32 10.19 -28.12
N GLN A 193 13.37 9.67 -26.89
CA GLN A 193 14.26 10.13 -25.83
C GLN A 193 15.62 9.42 -25.85
N CYS A 194 15.84 8.51 -26.81
CA CYS A 194 17.13 7.88 -27.06
C CYS A 194 18.00 8.82 -27.91
N SER A 195 19.23 9.06 -27.46
CA SER A 195 20.24 9.84 -28.18
C SER A 195 21.45 8.98 -28.49
N SER A 196 22.03 9.10 -29.68
CA SER A 196 23.28 8.43 -30.02
C SER A 196 24.42 9.01 -29.18
N LYS A 197 24.87 8.26 -28.18
CA LYS A 197 25.94 8.68 -27.29
C LYS A 197 26.88 7.49 -27.06
N PRO A 198 27.97 7.38 -27.82
CA PRO A 198 28.88 6.24 -27.68
C PRO A 198 29.31 6.12 -26.20
N ASN A 199 29.03 4.97 -25.60
CA ASN A 199 29.35 4.61 -24.21
C ASN A 199 28.45 5.20 -23.09
N GLY A 200 27.21 5.61 -23.39
CA GLY A 200 26.36 6.32 -22.41
C GLY A 200 25.24 5.54 -21.72
N GLY A 201 24.89 4.32 -22.15
CA GLY A 201 23.78 3.53 -21.57
C GLY A 201 24.26 2.27 -20.84
N LEU A 202 23.48 1.77 -19.87
CA LEU A 202 23.76 0.45 -19.28
C LEU A 202 23.60 -0.66 -20.32
N SER A 203 24.33 -1.76 -20.12
CA SER A 203 24.17 -3.00 -20.88
C SER A 203 22.92 -3.81 -20.49
N SER A 204 22.32 -3.54 -19.32
CA SER A 204 21.16 -4.26 -18.80
C SER A 204 20.32 -3.37 -17.88
N CYS A 205 19.01 -3.56 -17.91
CA CYS A 205 18.09 -2.96 -16.97
C CYS A 205 17.10 -4.01 -16.45
N THR A 206 17.59 -4.80 -15.49
CA THR A 206 16.86 -5.92 -14.90
C THR A 206 16.94 -5.82 -13.39
N GLU A 207 15.86 -6.14 -12.69
CA GLU A 207 15.88 -6.21 -11.24
C GLU A 207 16.87 -7.25 -10.73
N SER A 208 17.42 -6.99 -9.54
CA SER A 208 18.14 -8.03 -8.81
C SER A 208 17.12 -9.06 -8.31
N SER A 209 17.54 -10.31 -8.11
CA SER A 209 16.69 -11.45 -7.69
C SER A 209 15.98 -11.30 -6.31
N ALA A 210 15.91 -10.10 -5.76
CA ALA A 210 15.29 -9.73 -4.50
C ALA A 210 14.30 -8.54 -4.65
N GLY A 211 13.73 -8.28 -5.83
CA GLY A 211 12.80 -7.16 -6.06
C GLY A 211 13.42 -5.78 -5.85
N THR A 212 14.76 -5.70 -5.90
CA THR A 212 15.50 -4.45 -5.75
C THR A 212 15.71 -3.82 -7.11
N CYS A 213 15.24 -2.59 -7.27
CA CYS A 213 15.39 -1.85 -8.50
C CYS A 213 16.85 -1.73 -8.92
N PRO A 214 17.15 -1.91 -10.22
CA PRO A 214 18.51 -1.78 -10.71
C PRO A 214 19.03 -0.36 -10.54
N ASN A 215 20.36 -0.25 -10.46
CA ASN A 215 21.02 1.04 -10.62
C ASN A 215 20.63 1.63 -11.98
N THR A 216 19.96 2.77 -11.97
CA THR A 216 19.48 3.41 -13.20
C THR A 216 20.62 3.92 -14.08
N GLY A 217 21.86 3.95 -13.55
CA GLY A 217 23.13 4.28 -14.22
C GLY A 217 23.12 5.56 -15.05
N GLY A 218 22.15 6.43 -14.80
CA GLY A 218 22.11 7.81 -15.23
C GLY A 218 22.41 8.69 -14.03
N SER A 219 23.66 8.76 -13.61
CA SER A 219 24.09 9.94 -12.88
C SER A 219 23.91 11.15 -13.82
N PRO A 220 23.51 12.36 -13.36
CA PRO A 220 23.43 13.56 -14.19
C PRO A 220 24.81 14.02 -14.73
N THR A 221 25.84 13.18 -14.63
CA THR A 221 27.10 13.32 -15.33
C THR A 221 26.90 13.05 -16.81
N HIS A 222 26.41 14.05 -17.55
CA HIS A 222 27.04 14.61 -18.74
C HIS A 222 26.09 15.63 -19.39
N ALA A 223 25.99 16.82 -18.78
CA ALA A 223 26.34 17.99 -19.58
C ALA A 223 27.70 17.67 -20.23
N PRO A 224 27.84 17.78 -21.55
CA PRO A 224 28.92 17.15 -22.29
C PRO A 224 30.29 17.57 -21.75
N ALA A 225 31.20 16.60 -21.61
CA ALA A 225 32.62 16.83 -21.33
C ALA A 225 33.36 17.59 -22.45
N ALA A 226 32.63 18.24 -23.36
CA ALA A 226 33.12 19.19 -24.35
C ALA A 226 32.87 20.65 -23.94
N ARG A 227 32.92 20.97 -22.63
CA ARG A 227 33.39 22.29 -22.17
C ARG A 227 34.16 22.18 -20.85
N ARG A 228 35.18 21.32 -20.84
CA ARG A 228 36.49 21.70 -20.28
C ARG A 228 37.15 22.79 -21.17
N ARG A 229 36.42 23.85 -21.47
CA ARG A 229 36.93 25.09 -22.03
C ARG A 229 36.29 26.20 -21.22
N ASN A 230 36.97 26.54 -20.13
CA ASN A 230 36.85 27.81 -19.43
C ASN A 230 35.43 28.38 -19.40
N VAL A 231 34.51 27.71 -18.70
CA VAL A 231 33.43 28.49 -18.07
C VAL A 231 34.15 29.15 -16.90
N ARG A 232 34.41 30.46 -17.03
CA ARG A 232 34.91 31.25 -15.92
C ARG A 232 34.01 30.92 -14.71
N ARG A 233 34.61 30.80 -13.53
CA ARG A 233 33.86 30.99 -12.29
C ARG A 233 32.99 32.23 -12.49
N ASP A 234 31.71 32.08 -12.79
CA ASP A 234 30.77 33.16 -12.57
C ASP A 234 30.51 33.10 -11.06
N VAL A 235 31.06 34.13 -10.43
CA VAL A 235 31.63 34.13 -9.09
C VAL A 235 30.52 34.19 -8.07
N CYS A 236 30.05 33.04 -7.60
CA CYS A 236 29.45 33.02 -6.28
C CYS A 236 30.52 33.48 -5.26
N PRO A 237 30.19 34.40 -4.33
CA PRO A 237 31.09 34.82 -3.28
C PRO A 237 31.72 33.62 -2.57
N ARG A 238 32.93 33.79 -2.00
CA ARG A 238 33.57 32.70 -1.24
C ARG A 238 32.62 32.22 -0.14
N GLY A 239 32.33 30.93 -0.13
CA GLY A 239 31.41 30.29 0.83
C GLY A 239 30.04 29.92 0.26
N THR A 240 29.69 30.36 -0.96
CA THR A 240 28.40 30.01 -1.59
C THR A 240 28.58 29.11 -2.82
N ARG A 241 27.57 28.30 -3.12
CA ARG A 241 27.50 27.37 -4.24
C ARG A 241 26.52 27.89 -5.28
N SER A 242 26.84 27.74 -6.55
CA SER A 242 25.93 28.07 -7.65
C SER A 242 24.91 26.94 -7.83
N CYS A 243 23.64 27.22 -7.57
CA CYS A 243 22.53 26.27 -7.67
C CYS A 243 21.60 26.62 -8.84
N PRO A 244 21.17 25.64 -9.64
CA PRO A 244 20.33 25.89 -10.80
C PRO A 244 18.90 26.25 -10.41
N LEU A 245 18.37 27.31 -11.02
CA LEU A 245 16.98 27.72 -10.91
C LEU A 245 16.18 27.17 -12.07
N TYR A 246 15.11 26.43 -11.79
CA TYR A 246 14.18 25.93 -12.80
C TYR A 246 12.89 26.76 -12.80
N GLY A 247 12.49 27.24 -13.98
CA GLY A 247 11.22 27.91 -14.17
C GLY A 247 10.09 26.96 -14.48
N ALA A 248 8.88 27.24 -13.98
CA ALA A 248 7.68 26.53 -14.39
C ALA A 248 7.33 26.85 -15.87
N ALA A 249 7.29 25.84 -16.73
CA ALA A 249 6.53 25.90 -17.98
C ALA A 249 5.12 25.35 -17.74
N SER A 250 4.14 25.92 -18.42
CA SER A 250 2.77 25.39 -18.51
C SER A 250 2.83 23.96 -19.07
N GLY A 251 2.70 22.96 -18.20
CA GLY A 251 2.86 21.53 -18.55
C GLY A 251 3.85 20.75 -17.69
N GLY A 252 4.42 21.34 -16.62
CA GLY A 252 5.12 20.59 -15.56
C GLY A 252 6.56 20.16 -15.85
N ARG A 253 7.12 20.49 -17.03
CA ARG A 253 8.56 20.35 -17.29
C ARG A 253 9.25 21.68 -17.01
N GLY A 254 10.08 21.72 -15.97
CA GLY A 254 10.89 22.89 -15.65
C GLY A 254 11.97 23.14 -16.70
N PHE A 255 12.21 24.40 -17.05
CA PHE A 255 13.36 24.80 -17.89
C PHE A 255 14.39 25.55 -17.03
N LEU A 256 15.68 25.35 -17.29
CA LEU A 256 16.74 26.06 -16.56
C LEU A 256 16.61 27.57 -16.85
N ARG A 257 16.20 28.35 -15.84
CA ARG A 257 16.06 29.81 -15.91
C ARG A 257 17.36 30.54 -15.61
N GLY A 258 18.24 29.95 -14.83
CA GLY A 258 19.51 30.57 -14.42
C GLY A 258 20.15 29.83 -13.26
N TYR A 259 21.04 30.51 -12.55
CA TYR A 259 21.65 30.01 -11.32
C TYR A 259 21.55 31.07 -10.23
N GLU A 260 21.41 30.64 -8.99
CA GLU A 260 21.54 31.48 -7.80
C GLU A 260 22.70 31.01 -6.93
N CYS A 261 23.21 31.91 -6.07
CA CYS A 261 24.27 31.57 -5.13
C CYS A 261 23.67 31.27 -3.76
N VAL A 262 23.77 30.01 -3.34
CA VAL A 262 23.22 29.52 -2.08
C VAL A 262 24.34 29.23 -1.10
N ASP A 263 24.20 29.70 0.14
CA ASP A 263 25.06 29.27 1.25
C ASP A 263 24.65 27.87 1.71
N VAL A 264 25.12 26.84 1.02
CA VAL A 264 24.80 25.44 1.34
C VAL A 264 25.30 24.99 2.70
N GLN A 265 26.06 25.81 3.43
CA GLN A 265 26.48 25.51 4.79
C GLN A 265 25.40 25.84 5.83
N ASN A 266 24.50 26.79 5.53
CA ASN A 266 23.52 27.33 6.46
C ASN A 266 22.09 27.45 5.87
N ALA A 267 21.92 27.27 4.55
CA ALA A 267 20.63 27.35 3.89
C ALA A 267 19.76 26.15 4.23
N LEU A 268 18.58 26.39 4.80
CA LEU A 268 17.65 25.36 5.25
C LEU A 268 17.11 24.51 4.09
N GLU A 269 16.75 25.17 2.99
CA GLU A 269 16.14 24.57 1.80
C GLU A 269 17.16 23.98 0.81
N SER A 270 18.45 24.03 1.13
CA SER A 270 19.55 23.57 0.25
C SER A 270 20.80 23.30 1.08
N CYS A 271 20.62 22.50 2.12
CA CYS A 271 21.67 22.18 3.06
C CYS A 271 22.60 21.09 2.51
N GLY A 272 23.91 21.33 2.51
CA GLY A 272 24.92 20.38 2.02
C GLY A 272 25.13 20.40 0.50
N GLY A 273 24.20 20.99 -0.25
CA GLY A 273 24.23 21.06 -1.70
C GLY A 273 22.95 21.69 -2.24
N CYS A 274 22.78 21.71 -3.56
CA CYS A 274 21.58 22.26 -4.17
C CYS A 274 20.43 21.25 -4.00
N ALA A 275 19.43 21.57 -3.17
CA ALA A 275 18.20 20.78 -3.16
C ALA A 275 17.34 21.31 -4.31
N LEU A 276 17.15 20.48 -5.33
CA LEU A 276 16.20 20.79 -6.39
C LEU A 276 14.78 20.51 -5.87
N ASN A 277 13.75 20.79 -6.66
CA ASN A 277 12.34 20.43 -6.37
C ASN A 277 12.09 18.89 -6.25
N GLU A 278 13.12 18.10 -5.91
CA GLU A 278 13.16 16.64 -5.78
C GLU A 278 13.34 16.18 -4.32
N SER A 279 13.02 17.00 -3.32
CA SER A 279 13.09 16.62 -1.89
C SER A 279 11.72 16.60 -1.19
N PRO A 280 10.70 15.87 -1.67
CA PRO A 280 9.36 15.85 -1.06
C PRO A 280 9.29 15.31 0.38
N PHE A 281 10.38 14.76 0.91
CA PHE A 281 10.54 14.32 2.31
C PHE A 281 11.91 14.74 2.88
N GLY A 282 12.49 15.79 2.31
CA GLY A 282 13.84 16.21 2.60
C GLY A 282 14.87 15.15 2.23
N GLU A 283 14.74 14.31 1.21
CA GLU A 283 15.86 13.40 0.89
C GLU A 283 17.03 14.17 0.24
N PRO A 284 18.31 13.79 0.46
CA PRO A 284 19.43 14.42 -0.19
C PRO A 284 19.36 14.25 -1.71
N SER A 285 19.48 15.35 -2.44
CA SER A 285 19.61 15.37 -3.89
C SER A 285 20.93 14.72 -4.33
N ALA A 286 21.06 14.43 -5.63
CA ALA A 286 22.30 13.94 -6.22
C ALA A 286 23.51 14.87 -6.00
N ASP A 287 23.27 16.17 -5.74
CA ASP A 287 24.28 17.16 -5.40
C ASP A 287 24.64 17.22 -3.90
N GLY A 288 24.03 16.33 -3.10
CA GLY A 288 24.14 16.27 -1.65
C GLY A 288 23.26 17.28 -0.91
N GLY A 289 22.39 18.00 -1.63
CA GLY A 289 21.53 19.05 -1.10
C GLY A 289 20.20 18.53 -0.57
N ARG A 290 19.88 18.85 0.67
CA ARG A 290 18.63 18.44 1.33
C ARG A 290 17.86 19.67 1.78
N ASP A 291 16.56 19.67 1.55
CA ASP A 291 15.65 20.57 2.26
C ASP A 291 15.40 20.03 3.66
N CYS A 292 15.93 20.73 4.67
CA CYS A 292 15.77 20.33 6.06
C CYS A 292 14.36 20.61 6.59
N SER A 293 13.63 21.57 6.01
CA SER A 293 12.25 21.89 6.42
C SER A 293 11.27 20.76 6.06
N ALA A 294 11.58 20.01 5.01
CA ALA A 294 10.80 18.87 4.55
C ALA A 294 11.08 17.56 5.32
N ILE A 295 11.90 17.57 6.39
CA ILE A 295 12.16 16.37 7.21
C ILE A 295 10.86 15.91 7.90
N PRO A 296 10.40 14.66 7.66
CA PRO A 296 9.17 14.17 8.25
C PRO A 296 9.19 14.23 9.78
N PHE A 297 8.09 14.71 10.35
CA PHE A 297 7.83 14.79 11.80
C PHE A 297 8.78 15.70 12.59
N ALA A 298 9.62 16.48 11.91
CA ALA A 298 10.42 17.50 12.55
C ALA A 298 9.59 18.78 12.81
N ASP A 299 9.86 19.42 13.93
CA ASP A 299 9.17 20.62 14.43
C ASP A 299 10.13 21.83 14.43
N ASP A 300 11.41 21.58 14.72
CA ASP A 300 12.50 22.56 14.63
C ASP A 300 13.75 21.93 13.99
N VAL A 301 14.24 22.57 12.94
CA VAL A 301 15.30 22.07 12.06
C VAL A 301 16.21 23.21 11.61
N GLY A 302 17.51 22.92 11.49
CA GLY A 302 18.49 23.87 11.00
C GLY A 302 19.50 23.21 10.05
N CYS A 303 20.11 24.03 9.20
CA CYS A 303 21.30 23.61 8.45
C CYS A 303 22.55 24.11 9.18
N ARG A 304 23.46 23.18 9.53
CA ARG A 304 24.74 23.52 10.18
C ARG A 304 25.89 22.80 9.49
N LYS A 305 26.83 23.58 8.94
CA LYS A 305 28.00 23.05 8.22
C LYS A 305 27.60 22.07 7.10
N GLY A 306 26.50 22.37 6.41
CA GLY A 306 25.98 21.56 5.31
C GLY A 306 25.33 20.24 5.71
N ARG A 307 24.92 20.11 6.98
CA ARG A 307 24.11 18.97 7.45
C ARG A 307 22.84 19.47 8.13
N CYS A 308 21.72 18.82 7.83
CA CYS A 308 20.48 19.04 8.56
C CYS A 308 20.61 18.55 10.00
N VAL A 309 20.18 19.38 10.94
CA VAL A 309 20.15 19.09 12.37
C VAL A 309 18.72 19.31 12.84
N VAL A 310 18.09 18.24 13.32
CA VAL A 310 16.80 18.27 13.99
C VAL A 310 17.02 18.63 15.45
N GLU A 311 16.48 19.76 15.87
CA GLU A 311 16.52 20.21 17.27
C GLU A 311 15.28 19.75 18.04
N LYS A 312 14.13 19.67 17.36
CA LYS A 312 12.87 19.21 17.96
C LYS A 312 12.03 18.42 16.95
N CYS A 313 11.46 17.32 17.42
CA CYS A 313 10.46 16.54 16.71
C CYS A 313 9.05 16.83 17.25
N ARG A 314 8.03 16.54 16.44
CA ARG A 314 6.61 16.60 16.84
C ARG A 314 6.31 15.59 17.94
N ASP A 315 5.23 15.81 18.68
CA ASP A 315 4.80 14.94 19.76
C ASP A 315 4.67 13.48 19.30
N GLY A 316 5.24 12.55 20.07
CA GLY A 316 5.31 11.12 19.71
C GLY A 316 6.56 10.71 18.93
N TYR A 317 7.45 11.65 18.57
CA TYR A 317 8.70 11.39 17.87
C TYR A 317 9.91 11.96 18.61
N VAL A 318 11.06 11.32 18.47
CA VAL A 318 12.34 11.75 19.04
C VAL A 318 13.41 11.86 17.93
N PRO A 319 14.37 12.81 18.04
CA PRO A 319 15.47 12.90 17.08
C PRO A 319 16.32 11.63 17.11
N THR A 320 16.83 11.22 15.96
CA THR A 320 17.85 10.17 15.88
C THR A 320 19.15 10.59 16.57
N ALA A 321 20.02 9.62 16.89
CA ALA A 321 21.29 9.89 17.58
C ALA A 321 22.20 10.87 16.80
N ASP A 322 22.13 10.83 15.47
CA ASP A 322 22.86 11.73 14.57
C ASP A 322 22.10 13.04 14.27
N ARG A 323 20.90 13.20 14.85
CA ARG A 323 19.97 14.32 14.67
C ARG A 323 19.61 14.61 13.21
N GLY A 324 19.68 13.60 12.34
CA GLY A 324 19.36 13.73 10.92
C GLY A 324 17.87 13.56 10.60
N SER A 325 17.10 12.92 11.48
CA SER A 325 15.67 12.65 11.28
C SER A 325 14.92 12.44 12.60
N CYS A 326 13.60 12.29 12.52
CA CYS A 326 12.71 11.97 13.65
C CYS A 326 12.19 10.53 13.53
N VAL A 327 12.20 9.79 14.65
CA VAL A 327 11.67 8.42 14.73
C VAL A 327 10.63 8.32 15.83
N ALA A 328 9.66 7.41 15.66
CA ALA A 328 8.60 7.22 16.64
C ALA A 328 9.19 6.79 17.99
N GLN A 329 8.69 7.39 19.07
CA GLN A 329 9.14 7.07 20.42
C GLN A 329 8.56 5.70 20.82
N ALA A 330 9.41 4.70 21.02
CA ALA A 330 8.96 3.37 21.43
C ALA A 330 8.26 3.43 22.80
N GLU A 331 7.04 2.89 22.89
CA GLU A 331 6.33 2.72 24.16
C GLU A 331 7.16 1.81 25.07
N GLY A 332 7.81 2.39 26.09
CA GLY A 332 8.58 1.64 27.07
C GLY A 332 9.86 2.30 27.59
N GLN A 333 10.29 3.46 27.06
CA GLN A 333 11.43 4.22 27.61
C GLN A 333 10.98 5.54 28.23
N THR A 334 10.10 5.47 29.23
CA THR A 334 9.94 6.55 30.19
C THR A 334 10.85 6.30 31.39
N ALA A 335 11.59 7.35 31.77
CA ALA A 335 12.35 7.52 33.02
C ALA A 335 13.78 6.94 33.09
N MET A 336 14.71 7.46 32.29
CA MET A 336 16.14 7.52 32.69
C MET A 336 16.89 8.77 32.16
N TRP A 337 16.24 9.93 32.17
CA TRP A 337 16.99 11.19 32.17
C TRP A 337 16.28 12.24 33.05
N ARG A 338 16.44 12.11 34.36
CA ARG A 338 16.47 13.27 35.25
C ARG A 338 17.48 12.96 36.33
N VAL A 339 18.54 13.77 36.34
CA VAL A 339 19.35 14.28 37.46
C VAL A 339 20.83 14.27 37.08
N GLN A 340 21.47 15.43 37.35
CA GLN A 340 22.85 15.89 37.13
C GLN A 340 22.92 16.87 35.94
N HIS A 341 23.01 18.19 36.12
CA HIS A 341 23.41 19.03 37.25
C HIS A 341 22.50 20.25 37.38
#